data_AF-A0A950VJY6-F1
#
_entry.id   AF-A0A950VJY6-F1
#
_cell.length_a   1.000
_cell.length_b   1.000
_cell.length_c   1.000
_cell.angle_alpha   90.00
_cell.angle_beta   90.00
_cell.angle_gamma   90.00
#
_symmetry.space_group_name_H-M   'P 1'
#
loop_
_entity.id
_entity.type
_entity.pdbx_description
1 polymer ?
#
loop_
_entity_poly.entity_id
_entity_poly.type
_entity_poly.pdbx_seq_one_letter_code
_entity_poly.pdbx_strand_id
1 'polypeptide(L)'
;MVSRTVYSARLAGHAANPWLVGVICGMASYIDAATIFSNGIALVIYQHSIGVTSDEIGVMSGALIFCTAIGALFGGRLGDRFGRRRVFLVTMILIMLGSALLTFSTAYSELLGGVILVGVATGADLPVSLAAIAEAASDKNRGAIIVLSNILWIAGIISAIAISAIVGGWGRLGGQVLYAQLGAVALVVLLLRFTIPESELWLESRDERRRGIETIRADKASFRDFRSAPYLQPFLALLAFYALTNL
;
A
#
# COMPACT_ATOMS: atom_id res chain seq x y z
N MET A 1 -28.81 -26.71 -0.99
CA MET A 1 -29.31 -25.45 -1.59
C MET A 1 -30.00 -24.51 -0.60
N VAL A 2 -30.60 -25.01 0.50
CA VAL A 2 -31.35 -24.19 1.50
C VAL A 2 -30.44 -23.41 2.48
N SER A 3 -29.15 -23.74 2.60
CA SER A 3 -28.22 -23.09 3.54
C SER A 3 -27.76 -21.68 3.13
N ARG A 4 -27.68 -21.38 1.82
CA ARG A 4 -27.20 -20.06 1.34
C ARG A 4 -28.19 -18.93 1.62
N THR A 5 -29.49 -19.22 1.54
CA THR A 5 -30.55 -18.19 1.60
C THR A 5 -30.85 -17.71 3.03
N VAL A 6 -30.65 -18.56 4.03
CA VAL A 6 -30.89 -18.22 5.45
C VAL A 6 -29.68 -17.49 6.06
N TYR A 7 -28.46 -17.76 5.58
CA TYR A 7 -27.25 -17.05 6.02
C TYR A 7 -27.10 -15.66 5.39
N SER A 8 -27.46 -15.50 4.11
CA SER A 8 -27.46 -14.19 3.43
C SER A 8 -28.38 -13.16 4.10
N ALA A 9 -29.46 -13.62 4.75
CA ALA A 9 -30.40 -12.75 5.45
C ALA A 9 -29.89 -12.26 6.82
N ARG A 10 -28.93 -12.97 7.45
CA ARG A 10 -28.37 -12.60 8.77
C ARG A 10 -27.21 -11.59 8.67
N LEU A 11 -26.60 -11.49 7.50
CA LEU A 11 -25.39 -10.69 7.23
C LEU A 11 -25.70 -9.32 6.59
N ALA A 12 -26.92 -9.11 6.08
CA ALA A 12 -27.33 -7.86 5.45
C ALA A 12 -27.34 -6.61 6.38
N GLY A 13 -27.16 -6.79 7.70
CA GLY A 13 -27.20 -5.71 8.68
C GLY A 13 -25.87 -4.97 8.92
N HIS A 14 -24.73 -5.48 8.43
CA HIS A 14 -23.39 -4.91 8.75
C HIS A 14 -22.42 -4.83 7.56
N ALA A 15 -22.87 -5.09 6.32
CA ALA A 15 -22.01 -4.97 5.15
C ALA A 15 -21.56 -3.50 5.00
N ALA A 16 -20.27 -3.23 5.22
CA ALA A 16 -19.71 -1.90 5.06
C ALA A 16 -19.95 -1.40 3.63
N ASN A 17 -20.31 -0.12 3.49
CA ASN A 17 -20.59 0.47 2.18
C ASN A 17 -19.38 0.25 1.23
N PRO A 18 -19.55 -0.45 0.09
CA PRO A 18 -18.45 -0.78 -0.83
C PRO A 18 -17.66 0.45 -1.30
N TRP A 19 -18.32 1.59 -1.45
CA TRP A 19 -17.68 2.84 -1.83
C TRP A 19 -16.83 3.42 -0.71
N LEU A 20 -17.28 3.29 0.54
CA LEU A 20 -16.50 3.73 1.71
C LEU A 20 -15.24 2.88 1.87
N VAL A 21 -15.37 1.55 1.75
CA VAL A 21 -14.21 0.65 1.74
C VAL A 21 -13.30 0.97 0.56
N GLY A 22 -13.88 1.22 -0.62
CA GLY A 22 -13.20 1.66 -1.82
C GLY A 22 -12.32 2.90 -1.62
N VAL A 23 -12.90 3.95 -1.01
CA VAL A 23 -12.17 5.19 -0.71
C VAL A 23 -11.07 4.92 0.32
N ILE A 24 -11.38 4.33 1.47
CA ILE A 24 -10.42 4.17 2.57
C ILE A 24 -9.26 3.22 2.18
N CYS A 25 -9.56 2.11 1.51
CA CYS A 25 -8.53 1.21 1.01
C CYS A 25 -7.79 1.81 -0.19
N GLY A 26 -8.48 2.58 -1.05
CA GLY A 26 -7.86 3.28 -2.16
C GLY A 26 -6.86 4.36 -1.74
N MET A 27 -6.97 4.89 -0.52
CA MET A 27 -5.96 5.78 0.06
C MET A 27 -4.58 5.11 0.20
N ALA A 28 -4.49 3.77 0.19
CA ALA A 28 -3.21 3.08 0.07
C ALA A 28 -2.48 3.46 -1.22
N SER A 29 -3.21 3.58 -2.34
CA SER A 29 -2.66 4.04 -3.61
C SER A 29 -2.24 5.50 -3.56
N TYR A 30 -3.00 6.36 -2.86
CA TYR A 30 -2.58 7.74 -2.61
C TYR A 30 -1.24 7.78 -1.86
N ILE A 31 -1.13 7.03 -0.75
CA ILE A 31 0.07 7.02 0.09
C ILE A 31 1.26 6.47 -0.71
N ASP A 32 1.07 5.40 -1.47
CA ASP A 32 2.12 4.83 -2.33
C ASP A 32 2.70 5.88 -3.30
N ALA A 33 1.83 6.57 -4.05
CA ALA A 33 2.25 7.62 -4.97
C ALA A 33 2.90 8.80 -4.25
N ALA A 34 2.24 9.29 -3.19
CA ALA A 34 2.72 10.43 -2.42
C ALA A 34 4.09 10.13 -1.81
N THR A 35 4.35 8.90 -1.34
CA THR A 35 5.66 8.47 -0.83
C THR A 35 6.73 8.52 -1.91
N ILE A 36 6.47 7.96 -3.10
CA ILE A 36 7.45 7.91 -4.20
C ILE A 36 7.84 9.33 -4.61
N PHE A 37 6.84 10.18 -4.87
CA PHE A 37 7.07 11.54 -5.37
C PHE A 37 7.62 12.47 -4.28
N SER A 38 7.08 12.40 -3.06
CA SER A 38 7.60 13.21 -1.96
C SER A 38 9.04 12.84 -1.63
N ASN A 39 9.42 11.56 -1.72
CA ASN A 39 10.80 11.13 -1.53
C ASN A 39 11.72 11.69 -2.61
N GLY A 40 11.35 11.56 -3.89
CA GLY A 40 12.15 12.11 -4.99
C GLY A 40 12.38 13.62 -4.86
N ILE A 41 11.33 14.36 -4.54
CA ILE A 41 11.40 15.82 -4.34
C ILE A 41 12.22 16.18 -3.08
N ALA A 42 11.94 15.53 -1.95
CA ALA A 42 12.61 15.83 -0.68
C ALA A 42 14.12 15.59 -0.76
N LEU A 43 14.56 14.55 -1.49
CA LEU A 43 15.98 14.28 -1.71
C LEU A 43 16.69 15.40 -2.47
N VAL A 44 16.05 15.99 -3.48
CA VAL A 44 16.60 17.15 -4.20
C VAL A 44 16.70 18.37 -3.26
N ILE A 45 15.71 18.58 -2.40
CA ILE A 45 15.76 19.64 -1.38
C ILE A 45 16.89 19.40 -0.37
N TYR A 46 17.11 18.14 0.04
CA TYR A 46 18.18 17.77 0.96
C TYR A 46 19.58 17.79 0.35
N GLN A 47 19.70 17.62 -0.97
CA GLN A 47 20.95 17.85 -1.69
C GLN A 47 21.47 19.27 -1.45
N HIS A 48 20.60 20.27 -1.53
CA HIS A 48 20.97 21.67 -1.34
C HIS A 48 21.10 22.10 0.13
N SER A 49 20.42 21.42 1.06
CA SER A 49 20.35 21.86 2.46
C SER A 49 21.21 21.05 3.44
N ILE A 50 21.27 19.72 3.28
CA ILE A 50 22.03 18.81 4.15
C ILE A 50 23.33 18.34 3.45
N GLY A 51 23.45 18.56 2.14
CA GLY A 51 24.63 18.16 1.36
C GLY A 51 24.64 16.68 0.99
N VAL A 52 23.46 16.06 0.87
CA VAL A 52 23.32 14.67 0.42
C VAL A 52 23.91 14.53 -0.98
N THR A 53 24.80 13.58 -1.18
CA THR A 53 25.49 13.35 -2.45
C THR A 53 24.56 12.69 -3.48
N SER A 54 24.89 12.81 -4.77
CA SER A 54 24.12 12.18 -5.85
C SER A 54 24.05 10.64 -5.70
N ASP A 55 25.12 10.02 -5.22
CA ASP A 55 25.17 8.58 -4.97
C ASP A 55 24.20 8.18 -3.85
N GLU A 56 24.17 8.95 -2.76
CA GLU A 56 23.26 8.76 -1.63
C GLU A 56 21.78 8.89 -2.03
N ILE A 57 21.45 9.84 -2.90
CA ILE A 57 20.11 10.01 -3.49
C ILE A 57 19.73 8.77 -4.31
N GLY A 58 20.66 8.28 -5.13
CA GLY A 58 20.47 7.06 -5.93
C GLY A 58 20.21 5.84 -5.05
N VAL A 59 21.03 5.65 -4.02
CA VAL A 59 20.86 4.57 -3.03
C VAL A 59 19.51 4.66 -2.32
N MET A 60 19.12 5.85 -1.85
CA MET A 60 17.83 6.02 -1.16
C MET A 60 16.64 5.77 -2.08
N SER A 61 16.68 6.28 -3.31
CA SER A 61 15.62 6.08 -4.29
C SER A 61 15.49 4.61 -4.68
N GLY A 62 16.62 3.94 -4.92
CA GLY A 62 16.65 2.49 -5.16
C GLY A 62 16.17 1.68 -3.96
N ALA A 63 16.60 2.05 -2.75
CA ALA A 63 16.18 1.39 -1.51
C ALA A 63 14.67 1.49 -1.29
N LEU A 64 14.05 2.64 -1.57
CA LEU A 64 12.59 2.80 -1.50
C LEU A 64 11.89 1.77 -2.39
N ILE A 65 12.21 1.75 -3.68
CA ILE A 65 11.55 0.85 -4.65
C ILE A 65 11.83 -0.61 -4.33
N PHE A 66 13.07 -0.95 -3.95
CA PHE A 66 13.43 -2.31 -3.55
C PHE A 66 12.66 -2.78 -2.31
N CYS A 67 12.54 -1.93 -1.30
CA CYS A 67 11.77 -2.22 -0.09
C CYS A 67 10.28 -2.33 -0.39
N THR A 68 9.72 -1.47 -1.26
CA THR A 68 8.34 -1.58 -1.74
C THR A 68 8.10 -2.91 -2.45
N ALA A 69 9.02 -3.36 -3.30
CA ALA A 69 8.92 -4.64 -3.98
C ALA A 69 8.92 -5.82 -2.99
N ILE A 70 9.81 -5.80 -2.00
CA ILE A 70 9.83 -6.79 -0.90
C ILE A 70 8.51 -6.76 -0.13
N GLY A 71 8.06 -5.58 0.27
CA GLY A 71 6.79 -5.39 0.97
C GLY A 71 5.62 -5.99 0.19
N ALA A 72 5.51 -5.68 -1.10
CA ALA A 72 4.44 -6.17 -1.97
C ALA A 72 4.46 -7.70 -2.13
N LEU A 73 5.65 -8.30 -2.20
CA LEU A 73 5.80 -9.76 -2.30
C LEU A 73 5.24 -10.51 -1.09
N PHE A 74 5.40 -9.95 0.10
CA PHE A 74 4.98 -10.58 1.35
C PHE A 74 3.61 -10.08 1.85
N GLY A 75 3.20 -8.87 1.48
CA GLY A 75 2.00 -8.20 1.99
C GLY A 75 0.72 -9.01 1.81
N GLY A 76 0.47 -9.53 0.60
CA GLY A 76 -0.71 -10.35 0.32
C GLY A 76 -0.77 -11.60 1.21
N ARG A 77 0.33 -12.35 1.32
CA ARG A 77 0.43 -13.54 2.19
C ARG A 77 0.23 -13.19 3.66
N LEU A 78 0.71 -12.04 4.08
CA LEU A 78 0.54 -11.56 5.45
C LEU A 78 -0.95 -11.28 5.73
N GLY A 79 -1.64 -10.62 4.80
CA GLY A 79 -3.07 -10.33 4.88
C GLY A 79 -3.91 -11.61 4.95
N ASP A 80 -3.60 -12.58 4.10
CA ASP A 80 -4.30 -13.87 4.07
C ASP A 80 -4.07 -14.68 5.36
N ARG A 81 -2.86 -14.61 5.94
CA ARG A 81 -2.51 -15.37 7.15
C ARG A 81 -3.06 -14.74 8.44
N PHE A 82 -2.92 -13.43 8.60
CA PHE A 82 -3.19 -12.75 9.86
C PHE A 82 -4.53 -12.02 9.91
N GLY A 83 -5.19 -11.87 8.76
CA GLY A 83 -6.39 -11.04 8.60
C GLY A 83 -6.01 -9.67 8.04
N ARG A 84 -6.86 -9.15 7.15
CA ARG A 84 -6.58 -7.94 6.39
C ARG A 84 -6.59 -6.71 7.26
N ARG A 85 -7.56 -6.61 8.18
CA ARG A 85 -7.66 -5.49 9.12
C ARG A 85 -6.40 -5.36 9.96
N ARG A 86 -5.86 -6.47 10.47
CA ARG A 86 -4.63 -6.42 11.28
C ARG A 86 -3.44 -5.93 10.48
N VAL A 87 -3.27 -6.44 9.26
CA VAL A 87 -2.16 -6.02 8.40
C VAL A 87 -2.31 -4.54 8.05
N PHE A 88 -3.52 -4.06 7.73
CA PHE A 88 -3.79 -2.64 7.47
C PHE A 88 -3.42 -1.69 8.59
N LEU A 89 -3.67 -2.10 9.85
CA LEU A 89 -3.35 -1.28 11.00
C LEU A 89 -1.84 -1.26 11.23
N VAL A 90 -1.18 -2.42 11.11
CA VAL A 90 0.27 -2.53 11.28
C VAL A 90 1.01 -1.75 10.21
N THR A 91 0.67 -1.93 8.93
CA THR A 91 1.31 -1.20 7.82
C THR A 91 1.14 0.31 7.98
N MET A 92 -0.05 0.80 8.35
CA MET A 92 -0.26 2.23 8.60
C MET A 92 0.56 2.75 9.79
N ILE A 93 0.66 2.00 10.88
CA ILE A 93 1.51 2.37 12.01
C ILE A 93 2.97 2.47 11.56
N LEU A 94 3.45 1.50 10.77
CA LEU A 94 4.82 1.52 10.24
C LEU A 94 5.07 2.70 9.30
N ILE A 95 4.11 3.04 8.43
CA ILE A 95 4.19 4.23 7.56
C ILE A 95 4.23 5.50 8.41
N MET A 96 3.39 5.60 9.43
CA MET A 96 3.37 6.74 10.34
C MET A 96 4.70 6.88 11.09
N LEU A 97 5.25 5.80 11.63
CA LEU A 97 6.55 5.82 12.31
C LEU A 97 7.71 6.13 11.35
N GLY A 98 7.71 5.55 10.15
CA GLY A 98 8.71 5.84 9.12
C GLY A 98 8.65 7.28 8.65
N SER A 99 7.46 7.82 8.40
CA SER A 99 7.26 9.22 8.04
C SER A 99 7.67 10.19 9.17
N ALA A 100 7.43 9.83 10.43
CA ALA A 100 7.91 10.61 11.57
C ALA A 100 9.45 10.59 11.64
N LEU A 101 10.07 9.43 11.46
CA LEU A 101 11.53 9.31 11.40
C LEU A 101 12.12 10.18 10.28
N LEU A 102 11.52 10.14 9.09
CA LEU A 102 11.89 10.98 7.94
C LEU A 102 11.68 12.48 8.21
N THR A 103 10.63 12.85 8.94
CA THR A 103 10.33 14.25 9.27
C THR A 103 11.34 14.81 10.26
N PHE A 104 11.72 14.04 11.28
CA PHE A 104 12.64 14.49 12.32
C PHE A 104 14.10 14.20 12.02
N SER A 105 14.40 13.52 10.91
CA SER A 105 15.78 13.17 10.55
C SER A 105 16.67 14.39 10.40
N THR A 106 17.88 14.26 10.89
CA THR A 106 18.98 15.23 10.83
C THR A 106 20.15 14.74 9.99
N ALA A 107 20.23 13.43 9.72
CA ALA A 107 21.32 12.79 9.01
C ALA A 107 20.83 11.81 7.95
N TYR A 108 21.71 11.50 6.98
CA TYR A 108 21.44 10.54 5.91
C TYR A 108 21.04 9.15 6.40
N SER A 109 21.70 8.63 7.45
CA SER A 109 21.40 7.30 8.00
C SER A 109 19.98 7.19 8.54
N GLU A 110 19.48 8.25 9.17
CA GLU A 110 18.11 8.34 9.68
C GLU A 110 17.10 8.41 8.53
N LEU A 111 17.42 9.20 7.50
CA LEU A 111 16.65 9.29 6.26
C LEU A 111 16.53 7.92 5.58
N LEU A 112 17.65 7.20 5.42
CA LEU A 112 17.66 5.87 4.82
C LEU A 112 16.84 4.86 5.64
N GLY A 113 16.99 4.88 6.97
CA GLY A 113 16.19 4.04 7.86
C GLY A 113 14.69 4.31 7.74
N GLY A 114 14.30 5.58 7.66
CA GLY A 114 12.92 5.99 7.43
C GLY A 114 12.38 5.55 6.08
N VAL A 115 13.16 5.69 5.00
CA VAL A 115 12.78 5.27 3.65
C VAL A 115 12.55 3.76 3.57
N ILE A 116 13.45 2.97 4.17
CA ILE A 116 13.31 1.51 4.22
C ILE A 116 12.01 1.14 4.93
N LEU A 117 11.74 1.76 6.08
CA LEU A 117 10.56 1.47 6.88
C LEU A 117 9.26 1.81 6.14
N VAL A 118 9.18 3.01 5.54
CA VAL A 118 8.02 3.41 4.75
C VAL A 118 7.87 2.52 3.52
N GLY A 119 8.94 2.24 2.78
CA GLY A 119 8.90 1.42 1.56
C GLY A 119 8.37 0.01 1.81
N VAL A 120 8.91 -0.70 2.82
CA VAL A 120 8.39 -2.03 3.16
C VAL A 120 6.91 -1.97 3.54
N ALA A 121 6.51 -0.95 4.29
CA ALA A 121 5.15 -0.83 4.79
C ALA A 121 4.14 -0.44 3.69
N THR A 122 4.44 0.52 2.82
CA THR A 122 3.58 0.90 1.67
C THR A 122 3.48 -0.25 0.68
N GLY A 123 4.59 -0.93 0.39
CA GLY A 123 4.62 -2.11 -0.47
C GLY A 123 3.71 -3.22 0.05
N ALA A 124 3.75 -3.50 1.35
CA ALA A 124 2.89 -4.52 1.95
C ALA A 124 1.41 -4.12 2.00
N ASP A 125 1.11 -2.82 2.08
CA ASP A 125 -0.23 -2.29 2.24
C ASP A 125 -1.09 -2.35 0.97
N LEU A 126 -0.48 -2.04 -0.18
CA LEU A 126 -1.17 -1.95 -1.46
C LEU A 126 -1.87 -3.26 -1.91
N PRO A 127 -1.22 -4.45 -1.90
CA PRO A 127 -1.87 -5.68 -2.33
C PRO A 127 -3.02 -6.08 -1.40
N VAL A 128 -2.88 -5.85 -0.09
CA VAL A 128 -3.93 -6.12 0.89
C VAL A 128 -5.12 -5.18 0.66
N SER A 129 -4.85 -3.92 0.30
CA SER A 129 -5.86 -2.89 0.05
C SER A 129 -6.67 -3.21 -1.20
N LEU A 130 -6.00 -3.56 -2.30
CA LEU A 130 -6.66 -3.98 -3.53
C LEU A 130 -7.49 -5.25 -3.34
N ALA A 131 -7.00 -6.20 -2.53
CA ALA A 131 -7.76 -7.39 -2.19
C ALA A 131 -9.03 -7.04 -1.39
N ALA A 132 -8.95 -6.11 -0.41
CA ALA A 132 -10.11 -5.68 0.36
C ALA A 132 -11.15 -4.94 -0.50
N ILE A 133 -10.69 -4.10 -1.43
CA ILE A 133 -11.55 -3.47 -2.44
C ILE A 133 -12.27 -4.53 -3.27
N ALA A 134 -11.54 -5.52 -3.77
CA ALA A 134 -12.09 -6.56 -4.63
C ALA A 134 -13.12 -7.44 -3.90
N GLU A 135 -13.00 -7.63 -2.59
CA GLU A 135 -13.97 -8.38 -1.79
C GLU A 135 -15.19 -7.58 -1.39
N ALA A 136 -15.04 -6.29 -1.08
CA ALA A 136 -16.15 -5.42 -0.74
C ALA A 136 -16.98 -5.03 -1.99
N ALA A 137 -16.37 -5.05 -3.17
CA ALA A 137 -17.03 -4.71 -4.42
C ALA A 137 -17.98 -5.80 -4.92
N SER A 138 -19.07 -5.36 -5.55
CA SER A 138 -19.96 -6.19 -6.38
C SER A 138 -19.50 -6.18 -7.84
N ASP A 139 -19.94 -7.16 -8.63
CA ASP A 139 -19.56 -7.26 -10.05
C ASP A 139 -19.87 -5.98 -10.85
N LYS A 140 -20.91 -5.23 -10.48
CA LYS A 140 -21.32 -4.00 -11.17
C LYS A 140 -20.44 -2.78 -10.85
N ASN A 141 -19.89 -2.68 -9.64
CA ASN A 141 -19.14 -1.50 -9.19
C ASN A 141 -17.63 -1.74 -9.04
N ARG A 142 -17.17 -2.99 -9.15
CA ARG A 142 -15.75 -3.37 -8.99
C ARG A 142 -14.81 -2.57 -9.88
N GLY A 143 -15.13 -2.43 -11.17
CA GLY A 143 -14.31 -1.63 -12.09
C GLY A 143 -14.21 -0.17 -11.67
N ALA A 144 -15.34 0.45 -11.29
CA ALA A 144 -15.37 1.84 -10.88
C ALA A 144 -14.57 2.11 -9.59
N ILE A 145 -14.61 1.20 -8.62
CA ILE A 145 -13.85 1.34 -7.38
C ILE A 145 -12.34 1.13 -7.62
N ILE A 146 -11.95 0.22 -8.53
CA ILE A 146 -10.55 0.08 -8.93
C ILE A 146 -10.06 1.36 -9.62
N VAL A 147 -10.86 1.95 -10.52
CA VAL A 147 -10.54 3.24 -11.16
C VAL A 147 -10.43 4.36 -10.13
N LEU A 148 -11.30 4.38 -9.12
CA LEU A 148 -11.21 5.34 -8.00
C LEU A 148 -9.85 5.22 -7.28
N SER A 149 -9.36 4.00 -7.04
CA SER A 149 -8.03 3.78 -6.47
C SER A 149 -6.91 4.38 -7.34
N ASN A 150 -7.04 4.29 -8.66
CA ASN A 150 -6.09 4.91 -9.59
C ASN A 150 -6.18 6.45 -9.56
N ILE A 151 -7.38 7.01 -9.50
CA ILE A 151 -7.58 8.45 -9.33
C ILE A 151 -6.93 8.94 -8.02
N LEU A 152 -7.03 8.16 -6.94
CA LEU A 152 -6.36 8.45 -5.67
C LEU A 152 -4.84 8.38 -5.77
N TRP A 153 -4.29 7.47 -6.58
CA TRP A 153 -2.86 7.43 -6.89
C TRP A 153 -2.41 8.73 -7.57
N ILE A 154 -3.13 9.17 -8.61
CA ILE A 154 -2.87 10.45 -9.30
C ILE A 154 -3.01 11.63 -8.33
N ALA A 155 -4.02 11.62 -7.45
CA ALA A 155 -4.18 12.64 -6.43
C ALA A 155 -2.98 12.69 -5.46
N GLY A 156 -2.39 11.55 -5.13
CA GLY A 156 -1.15 11.46 -4.35
C GLY A 156 0.01 12.18 -5.03
N ILE A 157 0.18 12.00 -6.34
CA ILE A 157 1.20 12.71 -7.14
C ILE A 157 0.96 14.22 -7.12
N ILE A 158 -0.26 14.64 -7.43
CA ILE A 158 -0.64 16.06 -7.47
C ILE A 158 -0.41 16.70 -6.10
N SER A 159 -0.75 16.01 -5.01
CA SER A 159 -0.54 16.51 -3.66
C SER A 159 0.94 16.75 -3.34
N ALA A 160 1.82 15.81 -3.70
CA ALA A 160 3.26 15.93 -3.47
C ALA A 160 3.85 17.12 -4.25
N ILE A 161 3.44 17.28 -5.51
CA ILE A 161 3.85 18.40 -6.36
C ILE A 161 3.31 19.73 -5.83
N ALA A 162 2.04 19.79 -5.44
CA ALA A 162 1.42 21.01 -4.93
C ALA A 162 2.07 21.48 -3.62
N ILE A 163 2.34 20.54 -2.69
CA ILE A 163 3.05 20.84 -1.44
C ILE A 163 4.47 21.31 -1.77
N SER A 164 5.18 20.61 -2.65
CA SER A 164 6.52 21.00 -3.10
C SER A 164 6.56 22.40 -3.71
N ALA A 165 5.54 22.81 -4.47
CA ALA A 165 5.49 24.14 -5.07
C ALA A 165 5.47 25.25 -4.01
N ILE A 166 4.92 24.96 -2.83
CA ILE A 166 4.84 25.90 -1.70
C ILE A 166 6.13 25.87 -0.88
N VAL A 167 6.65 24.67 -0.59
CA VAL A 167 7.73 24.47 0.39
C VAL A 167 9.11 24.22 -0.21
N GLY A 168 9.23 24.12 -1.54
CA GLY A 168 10.47 23.75 -2.22
C GLY A 168 11.63 24.71 -1.95
N GLY A 169 11.34 25.98 -1.71
CA GLY A 169 12.33 27.00 -1.34
C GLY A 169 12.68 27.07 0.14
N TRP A 170 12.07 26.25 1.01
CA TRP A 170 12.22 26.35 2.46
C TRP A 170 13.44 25.58 2.99
N GLY A 171 14.27 25.04 2.10
CA GLY A 171 15.42 24.21 2.46
C GLY A 171 14.99 22.98 3.26
N ARG A 172 15.71 22.69 4.35
CA ARG A 172 15.44 21.50 5.19
C ARG A 172 13.97 21.39 5.63
N LEU A 173 13.34 22.50 6.02
CA LEU A 173 11.93 22.50 6.44
C LEU A 173 11.00 22.02 5.33
N GLY A 174 11.32 22.28 4.06
CA GLY A 174 10.51 21.83 2.92
C GLY A 174 10.47 20.31 2.78
N GLY A 175 11.62 19.64 2.92
CA GLY A 175 11.68 18.18 2.95
C GLY A 175 10.94 17.58 4.14
N GLN A 176 11.03 18.22 5.31
CA GLN A 176 10.32 17.78 6.51
C GLN A 176 8.80 17.89 6.34
N VAL A 177 8.28 18.95 5.73
CA VAL A 177 6.85 19.10 5.45
C VAL A 177 6.37 18.02 4.47
N LEU A 178 7.15 17.69 3.44
CA LEU A 178 6.83 16.63 2.48
C LEU A 178 6.73 15.25 3.13
N TYR A 179 7.49 14.97 4.19
CA TYR A 179 7.34 13.72 4.94
C TYR A 179 6.27 13.81 6.04
N ALA A 180 6.10 14.97 6.66
CA ALA A 180 5.08 15.18 7.68
C ALA A 180 3.66 15.01 7.12
N GLN A 181 3.42 15.46 5.88
CA GLN A 181 2.13 15.29 5.21
C GLN A 181 1.79 13.79 5.01
N LEU A 182 2.79 12.94 4.71
CA LEU A 182 2.58 11.49 4.60
C LEU A 182 2.14 10.91 5.95
N GLY A 183 2.79 11.33 7.04
CA GLY A 183 2.42 10.91 8.39
C GLY A 183 1.02 11.37 8.80
N ALA A 184 0.65 12.61 8.46
CA ALA A 184 -0.67 13.15 8.72
C ALA A 184 -1.76 12.39 7.96
N VAL A 185 -1.56 12.12 6.67
CA VAL A 185 -2.49 11.33 5.87
C VAL A 185 -2.56 9.89 6.38
N ALA A 186 -1.43 9.27 6.70
CA ALA A 186 -1.38 7.92 7.27
C ALA A 186 -2.16 7.82 8.58
N LEU A 187 -2.06 8.83 9.45
CA LEU A 187 -2.85 8.90 10.69
C LEU A 187 -4.35 9.00 10.41
N VAL A 188 -4.77 9.87 9.50
CA VAL A 188 -6.20 9.99 9.13
C VAL A 188 -6.71 8.66 8.56
N VAL A 189 -5.95 8.04 7.66
CA VAL A 189 -6.31 6.74 7.05
C VAL A 189 -6.34 5.63 8.09
N LEU A 190 -5.40 5.60 9.04
CA LEU A 190 -5.39 4.67 10.16
C LEU A 190 -6.68 4.79 10.99
N LEU A 191 -7.07 6.02 11.34
CA LEU A 191 -8.30 6.29 12.08
C LEU A 191 -9.54 5.80 11.32
N LEU A 192 -9.61 6.07 10.01
CA LEU A 192 -10.70 5.60 9.15
C LEU A 192 -10.72 4.07 9.03
N ARG A 193 -9.55 3.42 8.97
CA ARG A 193 -9.45 1.95 8.88
C ARG A 193 -9.99 1.23 10.11
N PHE A 194 -10.05 1.86 11.28
CA PHE A 194 -10.71 1.26 12.44
C PHE A 194 -12.22 1.03 12.23
N THR A 195 -12.84 1.80 11.33
CA THR A 195 -14.27 1.67 10.99
C THR A 195 -14.57 0.51 10.03
N ILE A 196 -13.54 -0.04 9.38
CA ILE A 196 -13.70 -1.14 8.43
C ILE A 196 -13.77 -2.47 9.21
N PRO A 197 -14.84 -3.27 9.04
CA PRO A 197 -14.93 -4.60 9.61
C PRO A 197 -13.90 -5.56 8.98
N GLU A 198 -13.60 -6.66 9.65
CA GLU A 198 -12.75 -7.69 9.06
C GLU A 198 -13.44 -8.34 7.84
N SER A 199 -12.65 -8.79 6.87
CA SER A 199 -13.16 -9.44 5.67
C SER A 199 -14.02 -10.67 5.99
N GLU A 200 -15.24 -10.70 5.46
CA GLU A 200 -16.16 -11.83 5.59
C GLU A 200 -15.58 -13.10 4.95
N LEU A 201 -14.96 -12.98 3.78
CA LEU A 201 -14.31 -14.09 3.08
C LEU A 201 -13.12 -14.66 3.87
N TRP A 202 -12.35 -13.80 4.54
CA TRP A 202 -11.29 -14.24 5.43
C TRP A 202 -11.84 -14.97 6.65
N LEU A 203 -12.92 -14.45 7.26
CA LEU A 203 -13.59 -15.10 8.39
C LEU A 203 -14.17 -16.47 8.00
N GLU A 204 -14.85 -16.57 6.86
CA GLU A 204 -15.37 -17.83 6.33
C GLU A 204 -14.25 -18.85 6.10
N SER A 205 -13.18 -18.45 5.39
CA SER A 205 -12.04 -19.36 5.12
C SER A 205 -11.33 -19.81 6.40
N ARG A 206 -11.28 -18.95 7.42
CA ARG A 206 -10.72 -19.28 8.74
C ARG A 206 -11.61 -20.27 9.50
N ASP A 207 -12.92 -20.11 9.42
CA ASP A 207 -13.88 -21.01 10.05
C ASP A 207 -13.92 -22.38 9.36
N GLU A 208 -13.86 -22.41 8.03
CA GLU A 208 -13.74 -23.65 7.25
C GLU A 208 -12.45 -24.42 7.62
N ARG A 209 -11.31 -23.71 7.71
CA ARG A 209 -10.04 -24.29 8.19
C ARG A 209 -10.14 -24.81 9.62
N ARG A 210 -10.82 -24.10 10.53
CA ARG A 210 -11.05 -24.55 11.91
C ARG A 210 -11.92 -25.81 11.98
N ARG A 211 -12.85 -25.97 11.04
CA ARG A 211 -13.74 -27.13 10.93
C ARG A 211 -13.11 -28.32 10.18
N GLY A 212 -11.86 -28.19 9.73
CA GLY A 212 -11.15 -29.27 9.03
C GLY A 212 -11.65 -29.52 7.60
N ILE A 213 -12.37 -28.57 7.00
CA ILE A 213 -12.83 -28.68 5.61
C ILE A 213 -11.64 -28.35 4.70
N GLU A 214 -11.17 -29.33 3.92
CA GLU A 214 -10.19 -29.08 2.86
C GLU A 214 -10.86 -28.27 1.75
N THR A 215 -10.76 -26.95 1.84
CA THR A 215 -11.20 -26.04 0.79
C THR A 215 -10.26 -26.15 -0.40
N ILE A 216 -10.77 -26.63 -1.55
CA ILE A 216 -10.09 -26.63 -2.88
C ILE A 216 -9.61 -25.22 -3.28
N ARG A 217 -10.11 -24.15 -2.63
CA ARG A 217 -9.75 -22.74 -2.88
C ARG A 217 -8.37 -22.31 -2.38
N ALA A 218 -7.66 -23.14 -1.63
CA ALA A 218 -6.31 -22.85 -1.17
C ALA A 218 -5.29 -23.66 -1.95
N ASP A 219 -5.25 -23.52 -3.27
CA ASP A 219 -4.03 -23.86 -3.97
C ASP A 219 -2.98 -22.88 -3.46
N LYS A 220 -2.06 -23.36 -2.63
CA LYS A 220 -1.01 -22.54 -2.04
C LYS A 220 -0.09 -22.17 -3.20
N ALA A 221 -0.40 -21.08 -3.90
CA ALA A 221 0.45 -20.52 -4.94
C ALA A 221 1.87 -20.45 -4.36
N SER A 222 2.72 -21.35 -4.85
CA SER A 222 4.08 -21.57 -4.40
C SER A 222 4.98 -20.70 -5.26
N PHE A 223 6.11 -20.27 -4.70
CA PHE A 223 7.16 -19.62 -5.51
C PHE A 223 7.59 -20.47 -6.71
N ARG A 224 7.38 -21.78 -6.63
CA ARG A 224 7.66 -22.72 -7.72
C ARG A 224 6.68 -22.62 -8.89
N ASP A 225 5.45 -22.20 -8.63
CA ASP A 225 4.40 -22.07 -9.65
C ASP A 225 4.67 -20.90 -10.59
N PHE A 226 5.41 -19.90 -10.11
CA PHE A 226 5.88 -18.77 -10.90
C PHE A 226 6.81 -19.17 -12.06
N ARG A 227 7.48 -20.33 -11.95
CA ARG A 227 8.32 -20.91 -13.00
C ARG A 227 7.52 -21.75 -14.00
N SER A 228 6.23 -21.95 -13.79
CA SER A 228 5.39 -22.69 -14.73
C SER A 228 5.03 -21.82 -15.94
N ALA A 229 4.93 -22.47 -17.10
CA ALA A 229 4.73 -21.82 -18.41
C ALA A 229 3.60 -20.77 -18.47
N PRO A 230 2.42 -20.94 -17.84
CA PRO A 230 1.34 -19.95 -17.95
C PRO A 230 1.60 -18.63 -17.21
N TYR A 231 2.48 -18.59 -16.21
CA TYR A 231 2.76 -17.37 -15.43
C TYR A 231 4.08 -16.70 -15.82
N LEU A 232 5.05 -17.46 -16.36
CA LEU A 232 6.36 -16.94 -16.73
C LEU A 232 6.29 -15.94 -17.90
N GLN A 233 5.47 -16.21 -18.91
CA GLN A 233 5.31 -15.32 -20.07
C GLN A 233 4.72 -13.96 -19.70
N PRO A 234 3.57 -13.86 -18.99
CA PRO A 234 3.06 -12.59 -18.49
C PRO A 234 4.06 -11.86 -17.59
N PHE A 235 4.77 -12.59 -16.73
CA PHE A 235 5.76 -11.99 -15.83
C PHE A 235 6.93 -11.37 -16.59
N LEU A 236 7.52 -12.09 -17.56
CA LEU A 236 8.60 -11.57 -18.40
C LEU A 236 8.13 -10.40 -19.28
N ALA A 237 6.91 -10.48 -19.83
CA ALA A 237 6.33 -9.39 -20.60
C ALA A 237 6.12 -8.13 -19.74
N LEU A 238 5.66 -8.30 -18.49
CA LEU A 238 5.53 -7.20 -17.53
C LEU A 238 6.90 -6.60 -17.19
N LEU A 239 7.90 -7.44 -16.92
CA LEU A 239 9.28 -7.01 -16.65
C LEU A 239 9.85 -6.20 -17.83
N ALA A 240 9.68 -6.70 -19.06
CA ALA A 240 10.11 -6.01 -20.27
C ALA A 240 9.38 -4.68 -20.47
N PHE A 241 8.05 -4.67 -20.28
CA PHE A 241 7.25 -3.45 -20.37
C PHE A 241 7.72 -2.38 -19.38
N TYR A 242 7.89 -2.75 -18.10
CA TYR A 242 8.35 -1.82 -17.07
C TYR A 242 9.78 -1.37 -17.29
N ALA A 243 10.67 -2.26 -17.74
CA ALA A 243 12.05 -1.91 -18.09
C ALA A 243 12.12 -0.93 -19.27
N LEU A 244 11.21 -1.03 -20.24
CA LEU A 244 11.16 -0.12 -21.39
C LEU A 244 10.47 1.22 -21.09
N THR A 245 9.51 1.23 -20.17
CA THR A 245 8.70 2.42 -19.87
C THR A 245 9.23 3.27 -18.72
N ASN A 246 10.12 2.72 -17.88
CA ASN A 246 10.75 3.43 -16.75
C ASN A 246 12.27 3.63 -16.90
N LEU A 247 12.84 3.34 -18.07
CA LEU A 247 14.18 3.80 -18.47
C LEU A 247 14.08 5.18 -19.13
#